data_AF-A0A8H4UY52-F1
#
_entry.id   AF-A0A8H4UY52-F1
#
_cell.length_a   1.000
_cell.length_b   1.000
_cell.length_c   1.000
_cell.angle_alpha   90.00
_cell.angle_beta   90.00
_cell.angle_gamma   90.00
#
_symmetry.space_group_name_H-M   'P 1'
#
loop_
_entity.id
_entity.type
_entity.pdbx_description
1 polymer ?
#
loop_
_entity_poly.entity_id
_entity_poly.type
_entity_poly.pdbx_seq_one_letter_code
_entity_poly.pdbx_strand_id
1 'polypeptide(L)'
;MIADERLSGLSPVRGVELCAVVESIYSLNYLYQALGDAFFADNAEMAAYNALPVMLTPDWWAHQYVSQTNQPISHTFDVSPFYNVDTEGQHYGLAPNYPCCTVNHPQGYPKYVSNSYVQYGDNGIAHALLGPTSVNTTTNSGTSVSVSVDTLYPFVYELTYTVEASDDFDFYVRVPTWATGGSFFSINSGSHEDLLADSSTAMHHLPL
;
A
#
# COMPACT_ATOMS: atom_id res chain seq x y z
N MET A 1 5.68 12.16 -1.16
CA MET A 1 6.99 12.84 -1.02
C MET A 1 7.52 13.15 -2.42
N ILE A 2 8.05 14.35 -2.67
CA ILE A 2 8.73 14.69 -3.92
C ILE A 2 10.24 14.63 -3.67
N ALA A 3 10.90 13.63 -4.22
CA ALA A 3 12.32 13.37 -4.03
C ALA A 3 12.95 12.69 -5.25
N ASP A 4 13.79 13.41 -5.99
CA ASP A 4 14.54 12.94 -7.15
C ASP A 4 16.00 12.68 -6.76
N GLU A 5 16.20 11.70 -5.88
CA GLU A 5 17.43 11.42 -5.09
C GLU A 5 17.80 12.48 -4.03
N ARG A 6 17.08 13.61 -4.01
CA ARG A 6 17.08 14.57 -2.89
C ARG A 6 15.67 15.04 -2.63
N LEU A 7 15.37 15.44 -1.38
CA LEU A 7 14.15 16.18 -1.09
C LEU A 7 14.11 17.48 -1.91
N SER A 8 12.99 17.70 -2.59
CA SER A 8 12.99 18.47 -3.83
C SER A 8 12.00 19.65 -3.87
N GLY A 9 11.27 19.88 -2.77
CA GLY A 9 10.29 20.96 -2.64
C GLY A 9 9.00 20.67 -3.40
N LEU A 10 8.17 21.71 -3.61
CA LEU A 10 6.82 21.60 -4.18
C LEU A 10 6.74 22.02 -5.66
N SER A 11 7.88 22.11 -6.34
CA SER A 11 7.91 22.57 -7.73
C SER A 11 7.27 21.51 -8.64
N PRO A 12 6.37 21.90 -9.58
CA PRO A 12 5.60 20.96 -10.40
C PRO A 12 6.48 20.21 -11.42
N VAL A 13 7.66 20.74 -11.73
CA VAL A 13 8.63 20.11 -12.64
C VAL A 13 9.52 19.09 -11.93
N ARG A 14 9.37 18.94 -10.62
CA ARG A 14 10.08 17.92 -9.85
C ARG A 14 9.23 16.67 -9.71
N GLY A 15 9.90 15.59 -9.34
CA GLY A 15 9.28 14.27 -9.26
C GLY A 15 9.78 13.46 -8.09
N VAL A 16 9.38 12.20 -8.10
CA VAL A 16 9.82 11.18 -7.14
C VAL A 16 10.55 10.07 -7.89
N GLU A 17 11.68 9.65 -7.32
CA GLU A 17 12.41 8.46 -7.77
C GLU A 17 11.60 7.19 -7.45
N LEU A 18 11.64 6.19 -8.33
CA LEU A 18 10.94 4.93 -8.13
C LEU A 18 11.38 4.19 -6.87
N CYS A 19 12.68 4.17 -6.54
CA CYS A 19 13.16 3.58 -5.29
C CYS A 19 12.54 4.27 -4.07
N ALA A 20 12.41 5.60 -4.11
CA ALA A 20 11.81 6.35 -3.02
C ALA A 20 10.33 5.98 -2.83
N VAL A 21 9.59 5.67 -3.91
CA VAL A 21 8.21 5.17 -3.82
C VAL A 21 8.17 3.82 -3.11
N VAL A 22 8.98 2.86 -3.56
CA VAL A 22 9.03 1.48 -3.02
C VAL A 22 9.45 1.47 -1.55
N GLU A 23 10.49 2.22 -1.20
CA GLU A 23 10.94 2.30 0.19
C GLU A 23 10.00 3.13 1.07
N SER A 24 9.25 4.08 0.50
CA SER A 24 8.16 4.75 1.23
C SER A 24 7.06 3.76 1.60
N ILE A 25 6.63 2.88 0.69
CA ILE A 25 5.63 1.85 0.98
C ILE A 25 6.08 1.02 2.19
N TYR A 26 7.31 0.50 2.17
CA TYR A 26 7.83 -0.32 3.27
C TYR A 26 7.99 0.45 4.58
N SER A 27 8.56 1.65 4.53
CA SER A 27 8.82 2.47 5.72
C SER A 27 7.52 2.89 6.39
N LEU A 28 6.51 3.28 5.60
CA LEU A 28 5.20 3.66 6.11
C LEU A 28 4.47 2.47 6.72
N ASN A 29 4.52 1.29 6.07
CA ASN A 29 3.96 0.07 6.64
C ASN A 29 4.59 -0.28 8.00
N TYR A 30 5.92 -0.18 8.10
CA TYR A 30 6.64 -0.41 9.35
C TYR A 30 6.22 0.60 10.44
N LEU A 31 6.12 1.89 10.10
CA LEU A 31 5.67 2.91 11.04
C LEU A 31 4.23 2.68 11.49
N TYR A 32 3.35 2.22 10.60
CA TYR A 32 1.99 1.87 10.97
C TYR A 32 1.96 0.73 12.00
N GLN A 33 2.75 -0.32 11.79
CA GLN A 33 2.86 -1.43 12.75
C GLN A 33 3.43 -0.99 14.10
N ALA A 34 4.42 -0.09 14.09
CA ALA A 34 5.06 0.36 15.31
C ALA A 34 4.22 1.35 16.12
N LEU A 35 3.45 2.21 15.44
CA LEU A 35 2.78 3.37 16.05
C LEU A 35 1.25 3.28 16.05
N GLY A 36 0.66 2.50 15.15
CA GLY A 36 -0.80 2.40 15.02
C GLY A 36 -1.46 3.70 14.55
N ASP A 37 -0.77 4.52 13.76
CA ASP A 37 -1.33 5.76 13.19
C ASP A 37 -1.75 5.53 11.74
N ALA A 38 -3.06 5.61 11.48
CA ALA A 38 -3.70 5.40 10.20
C ALA A 38 -3.11 6.27 9.07
N PHE A 39 -2.54 7.44 9.41
CA PHE A 39 -1.83 8.27 8.46
C PHE A 39 -0.78 7.47 7.67
N PHE A 40 -0.03 6.58 8.33
CA PHE A 40 1.01 5.82 7.67
C PHE A 40 0.44 4.76 6.73
N ALA A 41 -0.59 4.02 7.15
CA ALA A 41 -1.23 3.00 6.33
C ALA A 41 -1.87 3.59 5.07
N ASP A 42 -2.58 4.70 5.20
CA ASP A 42 -3.23 5.39 4.09
C ASP A 42 -2.21 5.93 3.08
N ASN A 43 -1.09 6.47 3.56
CA ASN A 43 -0.03 6.94 2.65
C ASN A 43 0.73 5.78 1.99
N ALA A 44 0.88 4.65 2.67
CA ALA A 44 1.48 3.45 2.08
C ALA A 44 0.59 2.88 0.96
N GLU A 45 -0.72 2.79 1.22
CA GLU A 45 -1.75 2.39 0.26
C GLU A 45 -1.76 3.34 -0.96
N MET A 46 -1.73 4.65 -0.72
CA MET A 46 -1.66 5.64 -1.79
C MET A 46 -0.42 5.46 -2.67
N ALA A 47 0.75 5.22 -2.08
CA ALA A 47 1.98 4.97 -2.82
C ALA A 47 1.93 3.64 -3.59
N ALA A 48 1.41 2.58 -2.99
CA ALA A 48 1.32 1.25 -3.58
C ALA A 48 0.37 1.21 -4.79
N TYR A 49 -0.80 1.85 -4.69
CA TYR A 49 -1.83 1.77 -5.73
C TYR A 49 -1.85 2.92 -6.72
N ASN A 50 -1.13 4.03 -6.46
CA ASN A 50 -1.03 5.15 -7.40
C ASN A 50 0.40 5.37 -7.90
N ALA A 51 1.33 5.70 -7.01
CA ALA A 51 2.67 6.11 -7.42
C ALA A 51 3.45 4.96 -8.08
N LEU A 52 3.44 3.77 -7.48
CA LEU A 52 4.18 2.61 -7.99
C LEU A 52 3.74 2.18 -9.40
N PRO A 53 2.45 1.85 -9.67
CA PRO A 53 2.05 1.35 -10.98
C PRO A 53 2.17 2.40 -12.10
N VAL A 54 2.02 3.70 -11.80
CA VAL A 54 2.18 4.78 -12.81
C VAL A 54 3.60 4.80 -13.38
N MET A 55 4.60 4.45 -12.57
CA MET A 55 6.01 4.49 -12.97
C MET A 55 6.45 3.26 -13.75
N LEU A 56 5.57 2.29 -13.99
CA LEU A 56 5.88 1.00 -14.62
C LEU A 56 5.05 0.78 -15.89
N THR A 57 5.57 0.02 -16.85
CA THR A 57 4.74 -0.54 -17.92
C THR A 57 3.86 -1.67 -17.35
N PRO A 58 2.71 -1.98 -17.98
CA PRO A 58 1.79 -3.02 -17.49
C PRO A 58 2.41 -4.42 -17.34
N ASP A 59 3.44 -4.72 -18.12
CA ASP A 59 4.21 -5.97 -18.07
C ASP A 59 5.41 -5.93 -17.10
N TRP A 60 5.59 -4.82 -16.37
CA TRP A 60 6.65 -4.59 -15.39
C TRP A 60 8.08 -4.62 -15.94
N TRP A 61 8.24 -4.57 -17.26
CA TRP A 61 9.55 -4.70 -17.93
C TRP A 61 10.28 -3.38 -18.14
N ALA A 62 9.54 -2.27 -18.18
CA ALA A 62 10.12 -0.95 -18.26
C ALA A 62 9.54 -0.05 -17.17
N HIS A 63 10.33 0.91 -16.73
CA HIS A 63 9.96 1.85 -15.69
C HIS A 63 10.57 3.22 -15.94
N GLN A 64 10.03 4.27 -15.31
CA GLN A 64 10.67 5.58 -15.21
C GLN A 64 11.57 5.61 -13.98
N TYR A 65 12.73 6.27 -14.08
CA TYR A 65 13.57 6.52 -12.91
C TYR A 65 12.91 7.57 -12.00
N VAL A 66 12.46 8.69 -12.58
CA VAL A 66 11.68 9.74 -11.92
C VAL A 66 10.37 9.96 -12.65
N SER A 67 9.27 10.05 -11.89
CA SER A 67 7.98 10.53 -12.40
C SER A 67 7.67 11.89 -11.81
N GLN A 68 7.39 12.87 -12.67
CA GLN A 68 7.09 14.23 -12.24
C GLN A 68 5.68 14.34 -11.67
N THR A 69 5.48 15.28 -10.75
CA THR A 69 4.14 15.57 -10.19
C THR A 69 3.15 15.97 -11.29
N ASN A 70 3.64 16.71 -12.29
CA ASN A 70 2.87 17.09 -13.46
C ASN A 70 3.64 16.69 -14.73
N GLN A 71 3.33 15.51 -15.26
CA GLN A 71 4.03 14.89 -16.40
C GLN A 71 3.06 14.62 -17.56
N PRO A 72 2.77 15.60 -18.42
CA PRO A 72 1.86 15.39 -19.56
C PRO A 72 2.47 14.54 -20.68
N ILE A 73 3.81 14.42 -20.73
CA ILE A 73 4.54 13.67 -21.76
C ILE A 73 5.80 13.05 -21.16
N SER A 74 6.12 11.83 -21.58
CA SER A 74 7.41 11.16 -21.36
C SER A 74 8.31 11.37 -22.59
N HIS A 75 9.45 12.03 -22.44
CA HIS A 75 10.38 12.35 -23.54
C HIS A 75 11.84 12.55 -23.07
N THR A 76 12.78 12.69 -24.00
CA THR A 76 14.16 13.03 -23.62
C THR A 76 14.21 14.51 -23.31
N PHE A 77 14.68 14.88 -22.12
CA PHE A 77 14.84 16.30 -21.79
C PHE A 77 16.02 16.92 -22.55
N ASP A 78 15.91 18.17 -22.98
CA ASP A 78 17.08 18.93 -23.45
C ASP A 78 18.05 19.23 -22.29
N VAL A 79 17.49 19.51 -21.11
CA VAL A 79 18.20 19.74 -19.85
C VAL A 79 17.39 19.10 -18.73
N SER A 80 18.04 18.24 -17.93
CA SER A 80 17.37 17.58 -16.81
C SER A 80 16.91 18.60 -15.75
N PRO A 81 15.63 18.59 -15.33
CA PRO A 81 15.14 19.41 -14.22
C PRO A 81 15.44 18.80 -12.85
N PHE A 82 16.05 17.62 -12.82
CA PHE A 82 16.31 16.84 -11.62
C PHE A 82 17.66 17.17 -10.99
N TYR A 83 17.91 16.63 -9.80
CA TYR A 83 19.16 16.90 -9.10
C TYR A 83 20.39 16.32 -9.81
N ASN A 84 20.39 15.01 -10.00
CA ASN A 84 21.51 14.21 -10.51
C ASN A 84 21.02 13.04 -11.36
N VAL A 85 19.81 13.16 -11.91
CA VAL A 85 19.23 12.23 -12.87
C VAL A 85 19.44 12.80 -14.26
N ASP A 86 19.83 11.96 -15.22
CA ASP A 86 20.08 12.37 -16.59
C ASP A 86 18.81 12.80 -17.36
N THR A 87 18.99 13.15 -18.63
CA THR A 87 17.91 13.60 -19.52
C THR A 87 16.92 12.48 -19.90
N GLU A 88 17.24 11.22 -19.62
CA GLU A 88 16.41 10.05 -19.88
C GLU A 88 15.61 9.62 -18.63
N GLY A 89 15.71 10.35 -17.50
CA GLY A 89 15.11 9.95 -16.23
C GLY A 89 13.60 9.67 -16.25
N GLN A 90 12.86 10.28 -17.18
CA GLN A 90 11.43 10.01 -17.38
C GLN A 90 11.14 8.96 -18.46
N HIS A 91 12.14 8.36 -19.10
CA HIS A 91 11.87 7.32 -20.11
C HIS A 91 11.44 6.04 -19.43
N TYR A 92 10.46 5.36 -20.03
CA TYR A 92 10.22 3.95 -19.72
C TYR A 92 11.31 3.11 -20.38
N GLY A 93 12.19 2.54 -19.56
CA GLY A 93 13.22 1.61 -20.01
C GLY A 93 13.51 0.55 -18.96
N LEU A 94 14.36 -0.43 -19.32
CA LEU A 94 14.80 -1.45 -18.37
C LEU A 94 15.67 -0.88 -17.24
N ALA A 95 16.45 0.16 -17.53
CA ALA A 95 17.33 0.85 -16.59
C ALA A 95 17.61 2.28 -17.08
N PRO A 96 16.59 3.16 -17.19
CA PRO A 96 16.84 4.58 -17.44
C PRO A 96 17.67 5.14 -16.28
N ASN A 97 18.72 5.90 -16.57
CA ASN A 97 19.65 6.46 -15.57
C ASN A 97 20.50 5.39 -14.82
N TYR A 98 20.12 4.95 -13.62
CA TYR A 98 20.88 3.96 -12.81
C TYR A 98 20.06 2.68 -12.55
N PRO A 99 20.71 1.51 -12.39
CA PRO A 99 20.01 0.22 -12.26
C PRO A 99 19.36 -0.01 -10.89
N CYS A 100 19.43 0.92 -9.93
CA CYS A 100 18.83 0.76 -8.60
C CYS A 100 17.32 0.51 -8.69
N CYS A 101 16.61 1.29 -9.53
CA CYS A 101 15.18 1.16 -9.73
C CYS A 101 14.83 -0.22 -10.32
N THR A 102 15.61 -0.71 -11.29
CA THR A 102 15.46 -2.05 -11.90
C THR A 102 15.46 -3.19 -10.88
N VAL A 103 16.34 -3.12 -9.88
CA VAL A 103 16.45 -4.17 -8.84
C VAL A 103 15.54 -3.92 -7.63
N ASN A 104 15.03 -2.70 -7.49
CA ASN A 104 14.24 -2.27 -6.35
C ASN A 104 12.73 -2.41 -6.59
N HIS A 105 12.21 -1.91 -7.72
CA HIS A 105 10.77 -1.87 -7.99
C HIS A 105 10.05 -3.23 -7.89
N PRO A 106 10.66 -4.39 -8.24
CA PRO A 106 9.99 -5.68 -8.09
C PRO A 106 9.66 -6.04 -6.64
N GLN A 107 10.27 -5.35 -5.66
CA GLN A 107 10.04 -5.57 -4.23
C GLN A 107 8.82 -4.80 -3.70
N GLY A 108 8.27 -3.83 -4.43
CA GLY A 108 7.20 -2.94 -3.95
C GLY A 108 5.95 -3.68 -3.44
N TYR A 109 5.27 -4.42 -4.32
CA TYR A 109 4.11 -5.21 -3.91
C TYR A 109 4.45 -6.36 -2.95
N PRO A 110 5.55 -7.12 -3.10
CA PRO A 110 5.97 -8.08 -2.07
C PRO A 110 6.10 -7.47 -0.68
N LYS A 111 6.70 -6.26 -0.56
CA LYS A 111 6.79 -5.51 0.70
C LYS A 111 5.42 -5.06 1.23
N TYR A 112 4.48 -4.71 0.35
CA TYR A 112 3.11 -4.37 0.74
C TYR A 112 2.33 -5.61 1.23
N VAL A 113 2.28 -6.66 0.39
CA VAL A 113 1.51 -7.89 0.65
C VAL A 113 2.01 -8.62 1.89
N SER A 114 3.33 -8.72 2.10
CA SER A 114 3.89 -9.36 3.31
C SER A 114 3.55 -8.64 4.62
N ASN A 115 3.06 -7.40 4.55
CA ASN A 115 2.65 -6.60 5.70
C ASN A 115 1.13 -6.37 5.73
N SER A 116 0.36 -7.11 4.91
CA SER A 116 -1.10 -6.98 4.81
C SER A 116 -1.82 -7.41 6.08
N TYR A 117 -1.33 -8.47 6.74
CA TYR A 117 -1.87 -8.94 8.01
C TYR A 117 -0.87 -8.76 9.14
N VAL A 118 -1.38 -8.37 10.30
CA VAL A 118 -0.59 -8.16 11.52
C VAL A 118 -1.29 -8.80 12.71
N GLN A 119 -0.52 -9.22 13.72
CA GLN A 119 -1.12 -9.57 15.00
C GLN A 119 -1.60 -8.29 15.70
N TYR A 120 -2.73 -8.39 16.42
CA TYR A 120 -3.34 -7.27 17.13
C TYR A 120 -3.70 -7.69 18.55
N GLY A 121 -2.95 -7.20 19.53
CA GLY A 121 -3.05 -7.69 20.91
C GLY A 121 -2.66 -9.17 21.05
N ASP A 122 -3.22 -9.84 22.07
CA ASP A 122 -2.88 -11.24 22.37
C ASP A 122 -3.65 -12.22 21.48
N ASN A 123 -4.93 -11.94 21.20
CA ASN A 123 -5.83 -12.87 20.50
C ASN A 123 -6.38 -12.33 19.17
N GLY A 124 -5.78 -11.28 18.61
CA GLY A 124 -6.31 -10.64 17.40
C GLY A 124 -5.42 -10.76 16.17
N ILE A 125 -6.05 -10.76 14.99
CA ILE A 125 -5.42 -10.62 13.68
C ILE A 125 -6.09 -9.46 12.95
N ALA A 126 -5.31 -8.57 12.36
CA ALA A 126 -5.81 -7.43 11.63
C ALA A 126 -5.37 -7.46 10.16
N HIS A 127 -6.32 -7.27 9.24
CA HIS A 127 -6.03 -6.94 7.84
C HIS A 127 -5.74 -5.43 7.74
N ALA A 128 -4.46 -5.12 7.87
CA ALA A 128 -3.90 -3.77 7.95
C ALA A 128 -3.75 -3.09 6.60
N LEU A 129 -3.30 -3.81 5.57
CA LEU A 129 -3.11 -3.26 4.23
C LEU A 129 -4.00 -4.01 3.25
N LEU A 130 -5.03 -3.33 2.75
CA LEU A 130 -6.09 -3.95 1.99
C LEU A 130 -5.59 -4.39 0.61
N GLY A 131 -6.06 -5.55 0.16
CA GLY A 131 -5.80 -6.14 -1.15
C GLY A 131 -6.23 -7.60 -1.21
N PRO A 132 -6.24 -8.24 -2.39
CA PRO A 132 -6.61 -9.64 -2.57
C PRO A 132 -5.50 -10.56 -2.00
N THR A 133 -5.55 -10.79 -0.69
CA THR A 133 -4.51 -11.46 0.08
C THR A 133 -5.07 -12.56 0.97
N SER A 134 -4.19 -13.42 1.49
CA SER A 134 -4.56 -14.42 2.49
C SER A 134 -3.45 -14.60 3.52
N VAL A 135 -3.82 -15.09 4.68
CA VAL A 135 -2.89 -15.43 5.77
C VAL A 135 -3.31 -16.74 6.44
N ASN A 136 -2.31 -17.57 6.74
CA ASN A 136 -2.42 -18.69 7.67
C ASN A 136 -1.44 -18.42 8.80
N THR A 137 -1.93 -18.29 10.02
CA THR A 137 -1.11 -17.84 11.15
C THR A 137 -1.65 -18.35 12.49
N THR A 138 -0.98 -17.98 13.56
CA THR A 138 -1.41 -18.24 14.93
C THR A 138 -1.38 -16.92 15.71
N THR A 139 -2.43 -16.65 16.48
CA THR A 139 -2.46 -15.52 17.43
C THR A 139 -1.41 -15.72 18.52
N ASN A 140 -1.10 -14.67 19.29
CA ASN A 140 -0.15 -14.80 20.40
C ASN A 140 -0.67 -15.69 21.54
N SER A 141 -2.00 -15.80 21.68
CA SER A 141 -2.68 -16.73 22.60
C SER A 141 -2.69 -18.19 22.12
N GLY A 142 -2.33 -18.47 20.86
CA GLY A 142 -2.22 -19.83 20.32
C GLY A 142 -3.37 -20.29 19.42
N THR A 143 -4.31 -19.43 19.06
CA THR A 143 -5.42 -19.77 18.15
C THR A 143 -4.91 -19.83 16.71
N SER A 144 -5.11 -20.98 16.04
CA SER A 144 -4.78 -21.13 14.62
C SER A 144 -5.86 -20.46 13.77
N VAL A 145 -5.46 -19.59 12.85
CA VAL A 145 -6.37 -18.77 12.04
C VAL A 145 -5.97 -18.81 10.57
N SER A 146 -6.96 -18.95 9.69
CA SER A 146 -6.86 -18.79 8.24
C SER A 146 -7.84 -17.70 7.80
N VAL A 147 -7.35 -16.69 7.09
CA VAL A 147 -8.17 -15.63 6.48
C VAL A 147 -7.83 -15.53 5.01
N SER A 148 -8.84 -15.45 4.16
CA SER A 148 -8.69 -15.05 2.75
C SER A 148 -9.72 -13.99 2.40
N VAL A 149 -9.34 -13.04 1.54
CA VAL A 149 -10.26 -12.02 1.03
C VAL A 149 -10.36 -12.09 -0.49
N ASP A 150 -11.59 -12.20 -0.97
CA ASP A 150 -11.92 -12.02 -2.39
C ASP A 150 -12.36 -10.57 -2.63
N THR A 151 -11.64 -9.89 -3.51
CA THR A 151 -11.86 -8.47 -3.79
C THR A 151 -11.22 -8.04 -5.10
N LEU A 152 -11.82 -7.03 -5.75
CA LEU A 152 -11.23 -6.29 -6.86
C LEU A 152 -10.63 -4.95 -6.40
N TYR A 153 -10.38 -4.79 -5.10
CA TYR A 153 -9.66 -3.66 -4.54
C TYR A 153 -8.30 -3.49 -5.22
N PRO A 154 -7.88 -2.25 -5.61
CA PRO A 154 -8.45 -0.95 -5.24
C PRO A 154 -9.52 -0.40 -6.21
N PHE A 155 -9.98 -1.17 -7.19
CA PHE A 155 -10.96 -0.71 -8.18
C PHE A 155 -12.42 -0.89 -7.74
N VAL A 156 -12.65 -1.85 -6.84
CA VAL A 156 -13.95 -2.08 -6.17
C VAL A 156 -13.70 -2.14 -4.67
N TYR A 157 -14.58 -1.50 -3.88
CA TYR A 157 -14.42 -1.36 -2.43
C TYR A 157 -15.19 -2.42 -1.63
N GLU A 158 -15.58 -3.51 -2.27
CA GLU A 158 -16.19 -4.68 -1.63
C GLU A 158 -15.10 -5.70 -1.29
N LEU A 159 -15.05 -6.12 -0.03
CA LEU A 159 -14.10 -7.11 0.48
C LEU A 159 -14.89 -8.26 1.10
N THR A 160 -14.85 -9.44 0.48
CA THR A 160 -15.52 -10.63 0.98
C THR A 160 -14.51 -11.53 1.67
N TYR A 161 -14.64 -11.69 2.98
CA TYR A 161 -13.71 -12.49 3.78
C TYR A 161 -14.24 -13.92 3.98
N THR A 162 -13.36 -14.89 3.89
CA THR A 162 -13.54 -16.24 4.43
C THR A 162 -12.58 -16.43 5.58
N VAL A 163 -13.12 -16.74 6.76
CA VAL A 163 -12.36 -16.84 8.01
C VAL A 163 -12.60 -18.21 8.64
N GLU A 164 -11.52 -18.90 8.98
CA GLU A 164 -11.52 -20.16 9.72
C GLU A 164 -10.59 -20.02 10.92
N ALA A 165 -11.04 -20.46 12.10
CA ALA A 165 -10.24 -20.44 13.32
C ALA A 165 -10.47 -21.69 14.17
N SER A 166 -9.46 -22.07 14.94
CA SER A 166 -9.55 -23.22 15.85
C SER A 166 -10.31 -22.93 17.16
N ASP A 167 -10.44 -21.66 17.52
CA ASP A 167 -11.07 -21.15 18.74
C ASP A 167 -11.46 -19.67 18.53
N ASP A 168 -12.12 -19.06 19.51
CA ASP A 168 -12.53 -17.65 19.48
C ASP A 168 -11.29 -16.72 19.32
N PHE A 169 -11.39 -15.73 18.43
CA PHE A 169 -10.34 -14.73 18.19
C PHE A 169 -10.93 -13.42 17.68
N ASP A 170 -10.15 -12.33 17.78
CA ASP A 170 -10.58 -11.02 17.31
C ASP A 170 -10.09 -10.75 15.89
N PHE A 171 -11.00 -10.49 14.96
CA PHE A 171 -10.62 -10.07 13.61
C PHE A 171 -10.81 -8.56 13.44
N TYR A 172 -9.81 -7.89 12.88
CA TYR A 172 -9.86 -6.46 12.60
C TYR A 172 -9.62 -6.19 11.12
N VAL A 173 -10.27 -5.16 10.60
CA VAL A 173 -10.04 -4.67 9.24
C VAL A 173 -9.81 -3.17 9.31
N ARG A 174 -8.76 -2.67 8.65
CA ARG A 174 -8.56 -1.22 8.54
C ARG A 174 -9.63 -0.63 7.64
N VAL A 175 -10.25 0.46 8.09
CA VAL A 175 -11.13 1.32 7.30
C VAL A 175 -10.31 2.54 6.88
N PRO A 176 -9.91 2.69 5.61
CA PRO A 176 -9.08 3.82 5.19
C PRO A 176 -9.73 5.16 5.55
N THR A 177 -8.97 6.18 5.97
CA THR A 177 -9.58 7.45 6.44
C THR A 177 -10.28 8.22 5.33
N TRP A 178 -9.95 7.92 4.07
CA TRP A 178 -10.62 8.46 2.90
C TRP A 178 -11.97 7.78 2.59
N ALA A 179 -12.28 6.65 3.22
CA ALA A 179 -13.56 5.96 3.05
C ALA A 179 -14.68 6.77 3.69
N THR A 180 -15.25 7.71 2.94
CA THR A 180 -16.33 8.59 3.41
C THR A 180 -17.70 8.00 3.08
N GLY A 181 -18.56 7.88 4.10
CA GLY A 181 -20.00 7.66 3.93
C GLY A 181 -20.42 6.19 3.93
N GLY A 182 -21.31 5.83 4.87
CA GLY A 182 -22.15 4.63 4.84
C GLY A 182 -21.44 3.30 4.67
N SER A 183 -20.13 3.20 4.96
CA SER A 183 -19.43 1.93 4.92
C SER A 183 -20.00 1.01 5.99
N PHE A 184 -20.36 -0.20 5.59
CA PHE A 184 -21.01 -1.19 6.43
C PHE A 184 -20.33 -2.55 6.27
N PHE A 185 -20.60 -3.44 7.21
CA PHE A 185 -20.28 -4.86 7.09
C PHE A 185 -21.53 -5.71 7.34
N SER A 186 -21.46 -6.98 6.96
CA SER A 186 -22.40 -8.01 7.37
C SER A 186 -21.67 -9.34 7.54
N ILE A 187 -22.12 -10.15 8.49
CA ILE A 187 -21.55 -11.46 8.78
C ILE A 187 -22.57 -12.52 8.39
N ASN A 188 -22.16 -13.52 7.59
CA ASN A 188 -23.00 -14.65 7.19
C ASN A 188 -24.37 -14.23 6.61
N SER A 189 -24.38 -13.18 5.79
CA SER A 189 -25.60 -12.58 5.20
C SER A 189 -26.58 -12.00 6.24
N GLY A 190 -26.07 -11.61 7.41
CA GLY A 190 -26.83 -10.90 8.45
C GLY A 190 -27.20 -9.46 8.06
N SER A 191 -27.73 -8.71 9.02
CA SER A 191 -28.02 -7.29 8.83
C SER A 191 -26.75 -6.48 8.58
N HIS A 192 -26.90 -5.38 7.84
CA HIS A 192 -25.83 -4.41 7.70
C HIS A 192 -25.63 -3.67 9.02
N GLU A 193 -24.37 -3.56 9.43
CA GLU A 193 -23.92 -2.78 10.58
C GLU A 193 -22.87 -1.76 10.12
N ASP A 194 -22.90 -0.57 10.72
CA ASP A 194 -21.96 0.49 10.36
C ASP A 194 -20.54 0.14 10.82
N LEU A 195 -19.54 0.46 9.99
CA LEU A 195 -18.14 0.37 10.40
C LEU A 195 -17.82 1.46 11.42
N LEU A 196 -17.36 1.03 12.60
CA LEU A 196 -16.89 1.89 13.70
C LEU A 196 -15.39 1.73 13.85
N ALA A 197 -14.63 2.47 13.04
CA ALA A 197 -13.17 2.42 13.07
C ALA A 197 -12.61 3.26 14.23
N ASP A 198 -11.57 2.76 14.88
CA ASP A 198 -10.82 3.51 15.88
C ASP A 198 -10.20 4.77 15.25
N SER A 199 -10.29 5.91 15.95
CA SER A 199 -9.88 7.20 15.36
C SER A 199 -8.37 7.36 15.12
N SER A 200 -7.52 6.53 15.74
CA SER A 200 -6.07 6.60 15.60
C SER A 200 -5.57 5.57 14.58
N THR A 201 -5.94 4.31 14.80
CA THR A 201 -5.50 3.16 14.00
C THR A 201 -6.35 2.96 12.75
N ALA A 202 -7.58 3.47 12.74
CA ALA A 202 -8.59 3.17 11.74
C ALA A 202 -8.97 1.67 11.67
N MET A 203 -8.64 0.89 12.69
CA MET A 203 -9.07 -0.51 12.80
C MET A 203 -10.52 -0.59 13.26
N HIS A 204 -11.30 -1.41 12.56
CA HIS A 204 -12.63 -1.81 12.98
C HIS A 204 -12.61 -3.28 13.43
N HIS A 205 -13.22 -3.57 14.57
CA HIS A 205 -13.35 -4.92 15.11
C HIS A 205 -14.58 -5.62 14.52
N LEU A 206 -14.39 -6.81 13.96
CA LEU A 206 -15.44 -7.70 13.48
C LEU A 206 -15.66 -8.81 14.53
N PRO A 207 -16.86 -8.89 15.16
CA PRO A 207 -17.16 -9.91 16.15
C PRO A 207 -17.53 -11.23 15.46
N LEU A 208 -16.51 -12.01 15.07
CA LEU A 208 -16.67 -13.30 14.38
C LEU A 208 -17.04 -14.45 15.33
#